data_AF-A0A915AAS6-F1
#
_entry.id   AF-A0A915AAS6-F1
#
_cell.length_a   1.000
_cell.length_b   1.000
_cell.length_c   1.000
_cell.angle_alpha   90.00
_cell.angle_beta   90.00
_cell.angle_gamma   90.00
#
_symmetry.space_group_name_H-M   'P 1'
#
loop_
_entity.id
_entity.type
_entity.pdbx_description
1 polymer ?
#
loop_
_entity_poly.entity_id
_entity_poly.type
_entity_poly.pdbx_seq_one_letter_code
_entity_poly.pdbx_strand_id
1 'polypeptide(L)' 'ITFETQRTLTYKMRYAMREDLAGIGVMTLNEDDFANACNHGRFPLISTLSFIQKSCAADMEEPLENVEK' A
#
# COMPACT_ATOMS: atom_id res chain seq x y z
N ILE A 1 22.10 -2.12 9.89
CA ILE A 1 20.97 -3.02 9.55
C ILE A 1 20.03 -2.20 8.66
N THR A 2 19.66 -2.73 7.49
CA THR A 2 18.76 -2.07 6.54
C THR A 2 17.47 -2.89 6.49
N PHE A 3 16.31 -2.24 6.65
CA PHE A 3 15.01 -2.91 6.73
C PHE A 3 13.88 -1.97 6.30
N GLU A 4 12.72 -2.54 6.01
CA GLU A 4 11.50 -1.78 5.67
C GLU A 4 10.68 -1.44 6.91
N THR A 5 9.98 -0.31 6.86
CA THR A 5 9.06 0.17 7.89
C THR A 5 7.76 0.62 7.23
N GLN A 6 6.71 0.82 8.02
CA GLN A 6 5.46 1.44 7.55
C GLN A 6 5.74 2.75 6.80
N ARG A 7 6.68 3.58 7.29
CA ARG A 7 7.05 4.85 6.64
C ARG A 7 7.69 4.66 5.27
N THR A 8 8.65 3.75 5.13
CA THR A 8 9.34 3.50 3.84
C THR A 8 8.40 2.89 2.82
N LEU A 9 7.50 2.00 3.26
CA LEU A 9 6.44 1.44 2.43
C LEU A 9 5.43 2.50 1.98
N THR A 10 5.09 3.48 2.82
CA THR A 10 4.25 4.60 2.39
C THR A 10 4.84 5.37 1.23
N TYR A 11 6.15 5.64 1.27
CA TYR A 11 6.83 6.31 0.15
C TYR A 11 6.83 5.46 -1.12
N LYS A 12 7.11 4.15 -1.01
CA LYS A 12 7.13 3.23 -2.15
C LYS A 12 5.74 3.02 -2.77
N MET A 13 4.69 2.93 -1.94
CA MET A 13 3.31 2.83 -2.44
C MET A 13 2.88 4.09 -3.18
N ARG A 14 3.18 5.27 -2.62
CA ARG A 14 2.90 6.55 -3.30
C ARG A 14 3.70 6.70 -4.60
N TYR A 15 4.91 6.15 -4.65
CA TYR A 15 5.67 6.08 -5.90
C TYR A 15 4.99 5.16 -6.92
N ALA A 16 4.64 3.93 -6.54
CA ALA A 16 3.98 2.99 -7.43
C ALA A 16 2.67 3.55 -8.02
N MET A 17 1.87 4.25 -7.21
CA MET A 17 0.65 4.93 -7.67
C MET A 17 0.92 6.08 -8.63
N ARG A 18 1.92 6.92 -8.34
CA ARG A 18 2.29 8.05 -9.20
C ARG A 18 2.73 7.60 -10.58
N GLU A 19 3.44 6.48 -10.64
CA GLU A 19 3.96 5.90 -11.88
C GLU A 19 2.95 4.97 -12.57
N ASP A 20 1.69 4.95 -12.14
CA ASP A 20 0.60 4.12 -12.68
C ASP A 20 0.95 2.61 -12.76
N LEU A 21 1.65 2.12 -11.74
CA LEU A 21 1.93 0.69 -11.60
C LEU A 21 0.69 -0.03 -11.04
N ALA A 22 0.43 -1.24 -11.54
CA ALA A 22 -0.71 -2.04 -11.11
C ALA A 22 -0.73 -2.41 -9.62
N GLY A 23 0.42 -2.31 -8.92
CA GLY A 23 0.51 -2.54 -7.49
C GLY A 23 1.93 -2.82 -7.00
N ILE A 24 2.02 -3.40 -5.80
CA ILE A 24 3.28 -3.79 -5.15
C ILE A 24 3.25 -5.28 -4.83
N GLY A 25 4.32 -5.99 -5.19
CA GLY A 25 4.63 -7.32 -4.68
C GLY A 25 5.44 -7.23 -3.38
N VAL A 26 5.12 -8.09 -2.40
CA VAL A 26 5.79 -8.14 -1.09
C VAL A 26 6.37 -9.54 -0.88
N MET A 27 7.62 -9.61 -0.45
CA MET A 27 8.34 -10.86 -0.16
C MET A 27 9.06 -10.74 1.20
N THR A 28 8.80 -11.58 2.21
CA THR A 28 7.74 -12.62 2.33
C THR A 28 6.69 -12.27 3.41
N LEU A 29 5.48 -12.84 3.29
CA LEU A 29 4.38 -12.58 4.25
C LEU A 29 4.73 -12.98 5.69
N ASN A 30 5.51 -14.05 5.87
CA ASN A 30 5.91 -14.56 7.18
C ASN A 30 7.05 -13.77 7.83
N GLU A 31 7.65 -12.80 7.12
CA GLU A 31 8.66 -11.87 7.67
C GLU A 31 8.04 -10.53 8.11
N ASP A 32 6.73 -10.32 7.87
CA ASP A 32 5.98 -9.26 8.54
C ASP A 32 5.70 -9.65 10.01
N ASP A 33 5.37 -8.67 10.85
CA ASP A 33 5.04 -8.91 12.27
C ASP A 33 3.64 -9.53 12.42
N PHE A 34 3.50 -10.80 12.03
CA PHE A 34 2.25 -11.54 12.07
C PHE A 34 1.78 -11.82 13.51
N ALA A 35 2.72 -11.88 14.46
CA ALA A 35 2.46 -12.19 15.87
C ALA A 35 2.19 -10.94 16.72
N ASN A 36 2.31 -9.74 16.14
CA ASN A 36 2.24 -8.47 16.87
C ASN A 36 3.28 -8.40 18.01
N ALA A 37 4.49 -8.94 17.79
CA ALA A 37 5.58 -8.89 18.74
C ALA A 37 6.18 -7.47 18.87
N CYS A 38 6.02 -6.63 17.84
CA CYS A 38 6.45 -5.24 17.82
C CYS A 38 5.39 -4.26 18.36
N ASN A 39 4.21 -4.73 18.78
CA ASN A 39 3.09 -3.91 19.27
C ASN A 39 2.56 -2.86 18.27
N HIS A 40 2.58 -3.16 16.97
CA HIS A 40 2.03 -2.29 15.92
C HIS A 40 0.77 -2.86 15.24
N GLY A 41 0.14 -3.87 15.85
CA GLY A 41 -0.89 -4.70 15.22
C GLY A 41 -0.28 -5.87 14.46
N ARG A 42 -1.13 -6.80 14.00
CA ARG A 42 -0.70 -7.93 13.17
C ARG A 42 -0.53 -7.47 11.72
N PHE A 43 0.52 -7.93 11.06
CA PHE A 43 0.85 -7.58 9.67
C PHE A 43 0.91 -6.06 9.42
N PRO A 44 1.67 -5.29 10.22
CA PRO A 44 1.69 -3.84 10.13
C PRO A 44 2.19 -3.33 8.78
N LEU A 45 3.13 -4.02 8.14
CA LEU A 45 3.69 -3.59 6.86
C LEU A 45 2.67 -3.75 5.72
N ILE A 46 2.05 -4.91 5.59
CA ILE A 46 1.07 -5.17 4.53
C ILE A 46 -0.23 -4.40 4.78
N SER A 47 -0.65 -4.25 6.04
CA SER A 47 -1.82 -3.44 6.38
C SER A 47 -1.64 -1.97 5.97
N THR A 48 -0.41 -1.44 6.10
CA THR A 48 -0.07 -0.08 5.63
C THR A 48 -0.24 0.04 4.11
N LEU A 49 0.25 -0.93 3.33
CA LEU A 49 0.10 -0.93 1.87
C LEU A 49 -1.38 -0.97 1.46
N SER A 50 -2.17 -1.86 2.08
CA SER A 50 -3.61 -1.97 1.80
C SER A 50 -4.38 -0.70 2.14
N PHE A 51 -4.03 -0.04 3.25
CA PHE A 51 -4.65 1.22 3.65
C PHE A 51 -4.40 2.31 2.59
N ILE A 52 -3.14 2.50 2.19
CA ILE A 52 -2.78 3.54 1.21
C ILE A 52 -3.42 3.24 -0.14
N GLN A 53 -3.37 1.98 -0.61
CA GLN A 53 -4.01 1.58 -1.86
C GLN A 53 -5.46 2.02 -1.95
N LYS A 54 -6.23 1.83 -0.88
CA LYS A 54 -7.63 2.26 -0.80
C LYS A 54 -7.77 3.78 -0.75
N SER A 55 -6.92 4.45 0.01
CA SER A 55 -6.98 5.91 0.13
C SER A 55 -6.74 6.64 -1.19
N CYS A 56 -5.85 6.15 -2.06
CA CYS A 56 -5.59 6.80 -3.35
C CYS A 56 -6.45 6.28 -4.50
N ALA A 57 -6.99 5.06 -4.41
CA ALA A 57 -7.98 4.59 -5.39
C ALA A 57 -9.23 5.49 -5.40
N ALA A 58 -9.62 6.02 -4.24
CA ALA A 58 -10.70 7.00 -4.13
C ALA A 58 -10.41 8.33 -4.86
N ASP A 59 -9.13 8.64 -5.15
CA ASP A 59 -8.72 9.86 -5.85
C ASP A 59 -8.61 9.66 -7.38
N MET A 60 -8.68 8.41 -7.87
CA MET A 60 -8.55 8.08 -9.31
C MET A 60 -9.86 7.65 -9.97
N GLU A 61 -10.95 7.56 -9.22
CA GLU A 61 -12.28 7.35 -9.77
C GLU A 61 -12.84 8.70 -10.25
N GLU A 62 -12.32 9.22 -11.38
CA GLU A 62 -13.12 10.16 -12.17
C GLU A 62 -14.35 9.39 -12.67
N PRO A 63 -15.58 9.88 -12.44
CA PRO A 63 -16.75 9.24 -13.02
C PRO A 63 -16.64 9.33 -14.53
N LEU A 64 -16.52 8.18 -15.20
CA LEU A 64 -16.79 8.03 -16.63
C LEU A 64 -18.30 8.19 -16.88
N GLU A 65 -18.85 9.34 -16.54
CA GLU A 65 -20.20 9.74 -16.88
C GLU A 65 -20.04 10.96 -17.80
N ASN A 66 -20.44 10.81 -19.07
CA ASN A 66 -20.46 11.80 -20.17
C ASN A 66 -19.48 11.60 -21.34
N VAL A 67 -19.12 10.37 -21.69
CA VAL A 67 -18.56 10.06 -23.04
C VAL A 67 -19.56 9.20 -23.82
N GLU A 68 -20.78 9.68 -23.99
CA GLU A 68 -21.66 9.24 -25.08
C GLU A 68 -22.71 10.33 -25.31
N LYS A 69 -22.62 10.98 -26.47
CA LYS A 69 -23.64 11.88 -27.04
C LYS A 69 -24.81 11.07 -27.56
#